data_AF-A0A9D7A6X4-F1
#
_entry.id   AF-A0A9D7A6X4-F1
#
_cell.length_a   1.000
_cell.length_b   1.000
_cell.length_c   1.000
_cell.angle_alpha   90.00
_cell.angle_beta   90.00
_cell.angle_gamma   90.00
#
_symmetry.space_group_name_H-M   'P 1'
#
loop_
_entity.id
_entity.type
_entity.pdbx_description
1 polymer ?
#
loop_
_entity_poly.entity_id
_entity_poly.type
_entity_poly.pdbx_seq_one_letter_code
_entity_poly.pdbx_strand_id
1 'polypeptide(L)'
;TPAVPDYEVVGWSSPHDLSMLDWAGADLKRLFDPVLQVARQVTEYSDRAPGQSGNRPEWQVVEVWANVQRKGGSNAAHPHPGSFWSGVYYVDVGEISEDGKHGGALQLFDPRGCLPRMLAPYLRYAMPELHDAGQNISFTPSAGQCMIFPGWLYHAVGVYTGAKPRISVAFNLDPVIRK
;
A
#
# COMPACT_ATOMS: atom_id res chain seq x y z
N THR A 1 21.03 -11.90 -14.88
CA THR A 1 20.91 -11.97 -13.40
C THR A 1 20.17 -10.73 -12.94
N PRO A 2 18.98 -10.83 -12.33
CA PRO A 2 18.53 -9.74 -11.49
C PRO A 2 18.22 -10.29 -10.08
N ALA A 3 18.38 -9.60 -8.96
CA ALA A 3 18.69 -8.21 -8.65
C ALA A 3 19.43 -8.20 -7.29
N VAL A 4 19.89 -7.03 -6.88
CA VAL A 4 20.64 -6.72 -5.64
C VAL A 4 20.02 -7.42 -4.41
N PRO A 5 20.80 -8.10 -3.55
CA PRO A 5 20.30 -8.60 -2.28
C PRO A 5 19.92 -7.41 -1.39
N ASP A 6 18.63 -7.26 -1.12
CA ASP A 6 18.09 -6.26 -0.22
C ASP A 6 18.39 -6.69 1.22
N TYR A 7 19.35 -6.03 1.86
CA TYR A 7 19.84 -6.41 3.19
C TYR A 7 18.89 -5.99 4.32
N GLU A 8 17.85 -5.20 4.02
CA GLU A 8 16.82 -4.81 4.99
C GLU A 8 15.63 -5.78 5.01
N VAL A 9 15.55 -6.71 4.06
CA VAL A 9 14.39 -7.59 3.88
C VAL A 9 14.85 -9.05 3.78
N VAL A 10 14.46 -9.89 4.73
CA VAL A 10 14.61 -11.35 4.56
C VAL A 10 13.65 -11.80 3.44
N GLY A 11 14.15 -11.86 2.22
CA GLY A 11 13.32 -12.08 1.04
C GLY A 11 13.98 -11.68 -0.29
N TRP A 12 13.13 -11.30 -1.25
CA TRP A 12 13.51 -10.79 -2.56
C TRP A 12 12.48 -9.77 -3.04
N SER A 13 12.94 -8.74 -3.76
CA SER A 13 12.09 -7.77 -4.45
C SER A 13 12.57 -7.64 -5.90
N SER A 14 11.64 -7.53 -6.86
CA SER A 14 12.00 -7.13 -8.22
C SER A 14 12.40 -5.65 -8.26
N PRO A 15 13.03 -5.16 -9.35
CA PRO A 15 13.23 -3.72 -9.53
C PRO A 15 11.94 -2.91 -9.34
N HIS A 16 12.06 -1.73 -8.75
CA HIS A 16 10.95 -0.78 -8.53
C HIS A 16 10.83 0.11 -9.77
N ASP A 17 10.40 -0.49 -10.87
CA ASP A 17 10.24 0.17 -12.16
C ASP A 17 9.09 -0.48 -12.92
N LEU A 18 9.03 -0.30 -14.24
CA LEU A 18 8.01 -0.89 -15.09
C LEU A 18 8.45 -2.22 -15.74
N SER A 19 9.66 -2.72 -15.45
CA SER A 19 10.21 -3.94 -16.06
C SER A 19 9.39 -5.19 -15.72
N MET A 20 8.59 -5.17 -14.66
CA MET A 20 7.64 -6.24 -14.36
C MET A 20 6.59 -6.43 -15.45
N LEU A 21 6.23 -5.38 -16.19
CA LEU A 21 5.32 -5.49 -17.34
C LEU A 21 5.89 -6.38 -18.45
N ASP A 22 7.20 -6.46 -18.60
CA ASP A 22 7.86 -7.21 -19.68
C ASP A 22 7.74 -8.72 -19.47
N TRP A 23 7.82 -9.19 -18.22
CA TRP A 23 7.80 -10.62 -17.90
C TRP A 23 6.48 -11.12 -17.32
N ALA A 24 5.69 -10.28 -16.63
CA ALA A 24 4.36 -10.65 -16.14
C ALA A 24 3.26 -10.41 -17.19
N GLY A 25 3.52 -9.54 -18.17
CA GLY A 25 2.74 -9.41 -19.40
C GLY A 25 1.23 -9.23 -19.19
N ALA A 26 0.44 -10.12 -19.79
CA ALA A 26 -1.02 -10.02 -19.81
C ALA A 26 -1.68 -10.21 -18.44
N ASP A 27 -1.09 -11.02 -17.56
CA ASP A 27 -1.63 -11.25 -16.22
C ASP A 27 -1.56 -9.99 -15.37
N LEU A 28 -0.45 -9.27 -15.45
CA LEU A 28 -0.30 -8.01 -14.71
C LEU A 28 -1.25 -6.93 -15.24
N LYS A 29 -1.47 -6.86 -16.55
CA LYS A 29 -2.47 -5.96 -17.14
C LYS A 29 -3.88 -6.26 -16.62
N ARG A 30 -4.27 -7.54 -16.60
CA ARG A 30 -5.57 -7.99 -16.06
C ARG A 30 -5.73 -7.66 -14.58
N LEU A 31 -4.65 -7.72 -13.80
CA LEU A 31 -4.66 -7.31 -12.39
C LEU A 31 -4.95 -5.81 -12.25
N PHE A 32 -4.35 -4.96 -13.10
CA PHE A 32 -4.46 -3.52 -12.95
C PHE A 32 -5.77 -2.92 -13.48
N ASP A 33 -6.46 -3.56 -14.42
CA ASP A 33 -7.75 -3.07 -14.92
C ASP A 33 -8.74 -2.72 -13.79
N PRO A 34 -9.08 -3.62 -12.84
CA PRO A 34 -9.97 -3.27 -11.72
C PRO A 34 -9.34 -2.27 -10.74
N VAL A 35 -8.02 -2.28 -10.55
CA VAL A 35 -7.32 -1.35 -9.65
C VAL A 35 -7.44 0.09 -10.14
N LEU A 36 -7.20 0.32 -11.44
CA LEU A 36 -7.33 1.64 -12.06
C LEU A 36 -8.79 2.13 -12.05
N GLN A 37 -9.76 1.22 -12.22
CA GLN A 37 -11.18 1.57 -12.09
C GLN A 37 -11.54 2.00 -10.67
N VAL A 38 -11.04 1.31 -9.64
CA VAL A 38 -11.26 1.72 -8.25
C VAL A 38 -10.62 3.08 -7.99
N ALA A 39 -9.36 3.29 -8.38
CA ALA A 39 -8.67 4.58 -8.22
C ALA A 39 -9.45 5.73 -8.90
N ARG A 40 -10.02 5.48 -10.09
CA ARG A 40 -10.88 6.43 -10.80
C ARG A 40 -12.15 6.73 -10.01
N GLN A 41 -12.82 5.73 -9.45
CA GLN A 41 -14.09 5.90 -8.73
C GLN A 41 -13.92 6.62 -7.39
N VAL A 42 -12.82 6.36 -6.68
CA VAL A 42 -12.58 6.93 -5.34
C VAL A 42 -11.82 8.25 -5.35
N THR A 43 -11.54 8.81 -6.53
CA THR A 43 -10.87 10.11 -6.67
C THR A 43 -11.70 11.10 -7.49
N GLU A 44 -11.76 12.34 -7.05
CA GLU A 44 -12.35 13.45 -7.79
C GLU A 44 -11.41 14.65 -7.85
N TYR A 45 -11.68 15.52 -8.82
CA TYR A 45 -11.04 16.82 -8.88
C TYR A 45 -11.57 17.71 -7.77
N SER A 46 -10.65 18.33 -7.01
CA SER A 46 -11.01 19.36 -6.04
C SER A 46 -11.51 20.65 -6.72
N ASP A 47 -12.12 21.54 -5.96
CA ASP A 47 -12.55 22.88 -6.42
C ASP A 47 -11.41 23.75 -6.99
N ARG A 48 -10.15 23.35 -6.76
CA ARG A 48 -8.96 24.00 -7.36
C ARG A 48 -8.74 23.65 -8.84
N ALA A 49 -9.57 22.79 -9.43
CA ALA A 49 -9.55 22.46 -10.85
C ALA A 49 -10.86 22.91 -11.53
N PRO A 50 -10.98 24.20 -11.89
CA PRO A 50 -12.19 24.73 -12.51
C PRO A 50 -12.56 23.97 -13.79
N GLY A 51 -13.85 23.70 -14.00
CA GLY A 51 -14.34 22.98 -15.19
C GLY A 51 -14.15 21.46 -15.16
N GLN A 52 -13.58 20.90 -14.08
CA GLN A 52 -13.45 19.45 -13.89
C GLN A 52 -14.46 18.87 -12.89
N SER A 53 -15.39 19.69 -12.40
CA SER A 53 -16.44 19.23 -11.48
C SER A 53 -17.28 18.12 -12.15
N GLY A 54 -17.44 17.00 -11.46
CA GLY A 54 -18.14 15.81 -11.98
C GLY A 54 -17.28 14.89 -12.87
N ASN A 55 -16.09 15.32 -13.30
CA ASN A 55 -15.16 14.46 -14.03
C ASN A 55 -14.35 13.58 -13.06
N ARG A 56 -13.79 12.49 -13.59
CA ARG A 56 -12.90 11.59 -12.87
C ARG A 56 -11.54 11.52 -13.58
N PRO A 57 -10.42 11.57 -12.85
CA PRO A 57 -9.10 11.43 -13.46
C PRO A 57 -8.91 10.02 -14.03
N GLU A 58 -8.15 9.94 -15.12
CA GLU A 58 -7.55 8.68 -15.57
C GLU A 58 -6.29 8.41 -14.77
N TRP A 59 -5.96 7.13 -14.57
CA TRP A 59 -4.82 6.69 -13.77
C TRP A 59 -3.87 5.83 -14.61
N GLN A 60 -2.59 5.89 -14.29
CA GLN A 60 -1.56 5.03 -14.86
C GLN A 60 -0.68 4.44 -13.76
N VAL A 61 -0.18 3.23 -13.98
CA VAL A 61 0.85 2.63 -13.14
C VAL A 61 2.18 3.30 -13.48
N VAL A 62 2.87 3.84 -12.48
CA VAL A 62 4.19 4.48 -12.64
C VAL A 62 5.34 3.59 -12.15
N GLU A 63 5.07 2.75 -11.16
CA GLU A 63 6.02 1.74 -10.64
C GLU A 63 5.24 0.49 -10.23
N VAL A 64 5.84 -0.68 -10.43
CA VAL A 64 5.27 -1.97 -10.01
C VAL A 64 6.37 -2.98 -9.72
N TRP A 65 6.28 -3.67 -8.59
CA TRP A 65 7.27 -4.66 -8.19
C TRP A 65 6.68 -5.83 -7.42
N ALA A 66 7.28 -7.00 -7.61
CA ALA A 66 6.97 -8.20 -6.85
C ALA A 66 7.83 -8.26 -5.59
N ASN A 67 7.23 -8.72 -4.49
CA ASN A 67 7.91 -8.98 -3.23
C ASN A 67 7.69 -10.44 -2.83
N VAL A 68 8.76 -11.12 -2.43
CA VAL A 68 8.75 -12.45 -1.84
C VAL A 68 9.37 -12.35 -0.45
N GLN A 69 8.53 -12.19 0.56
CA GLN A 69 8.93 -12.07 1.96
C GLN A 69 9.01 -13.46 2.60
N ARG A 70 10.08 -13.71 3.37
CA ARG A 70 10.31 -14.98 4.07
C ARG A 70 10.33 -14.77 5.58
N LYS A 71 10.43 -15.86 6.34
CA LYS A 71 10.51 -15.84 7.80
C LYS A 71 11.58 -14.86 8.30
N GLY A 72 11.17 -13.92 9.14
CA GLY A 72 11.99 -12.83 9.67
C GLY A 72 11.93 -11.54 8.86
N GLY A 73 11.31 -11.55 7.68
CA GLY A 73 11.22 -10.38 6.80
C GLY A 73 10.18 -9.37 7.28
N SER A 74 10.47 -8.09 7.05
CA SER A 74 9.60 -6.95 7.33
C SER A 74 9.89 -5.85 6.30
N ASN A 75 9.09 -4.79 6.32
CA ASN A 75 9.40 -3.55 5.61
C ASN A 75 9.29 -2.41 6.63
N ALA A 76 10.36 -1.61 6.76
CA ALA A 76 10.39 -0.47 7.65
C ALA A 76 9.31 0.57 7.28
N ALA A 77 8.97 1.45 8.22
CA ALA A 77 7.98 2.49 7.96
C ALA A 77 8.49 3.48 6.90
N HIS A 78 7.76 3.62 5.80
CA HIS A 78 8.10 4.53 4.70
C HIS A 78 6.84 5.05 3.98
N PRO A 79 6.93 6.20 3.28
CA PRO A 79 5.97 6.62 2.27
C PRO A 79 6.50 6.34 0.84
N HIS A 80 5.70 6.64 -0.18
CA HIS A 80 6.09 6.70 -1.59
C HIS A 80 6.00 8.14 -2.11
N PRO A 81 7.05 8.97 -1.92
CA PRO A 81 7.02 10.37 -2.31
C PRO A 81 6.77 10.56 -3.81
N GLY A 82 5.90 11.50 -4.16
CA GLY A 82 5.57 11.82 -5.55
C GLY A 82 4.43 11.01 -6.15
N SER A 83 4.05 9.87 -5.55
CA SER A 83 2.91 9.07 -5.98
C SER A 83 1.61 9.51 -5.29
N PHE A 84 0.51 9.60 -6.04
CA PHE A 84 -0.79 9.91 -5.45
C PHE A 84 -1.38 8.69 -4.71
N TRP A 85 -1.47 7.55 -5.39
CA TRP A 85 -1.91 6.29 -4.80
C TRP A 85 -0.75 5.29 -4.77
N SER A 86 -0.62 4.59 -3.67
CA SER A 86 0.17 3.35 -3.58
C SER A 86 -0.76 2.19 -3.29
N GLY A 87 -0.29 0.98 -3.57
CA GLY A 87 -1.10 -0.19 -3.29
C GLY A 87 -0.31 -1.49 -3.27
N VAL A 88 -1.00 -2.52 -2.83
CA VAL A 88 -0.47 -3.88 -2.73
C VAL A 88 -1.57 -4.89 -3.04
N TYR A 89 -1.29 -5.77 -3.99
CA TYR A 89 -2.05 -6.98 -4.29
C TYR A 89 -1.38 -8.19 -3.63
N TYR A 90 -2.17 -9.03 -2.97
CA TYR A 90 -1.68 -10.20 -2.25
C TYR A 90 -1.86 -11.46 -3.10
N VAL A 91 -0.77 -11.94 -3.69
CA VAL A 91 -0.77 -13.17 -4.50
C VAL A 91 -0.90 -14.39 -3.60
N ASP A 92 -0.06 -14.45 -2.56
CA ASP A 92 -0.06 -15.50 -1.54
C ASP A 92 0.30 -14.85 -0.20
N VAL A 93 -0.53 -15.05 0.82
CA VAL A 93 -0.30 -14.47 2.15
C VAL A 93 0.54 -15.38 3.05
N GLY A 94 1.00 -16.52 2.53
CA GLY A 94 1.76 -17.52 3.28
C GLY A 94 0.92 -18.10 4.41
N GLU A 95 1.33 -17.81 5.64
CA GLU A 95 0.65 -18.27 6.87
C GLU A 95 0.08 -17.11 7.70
N ILE A 96 -0.08 -15.93 7.09
CA ILE A 96 -0.81 -14.82 7.73
C ILE A 96 -2.26 -15.25 7.99
N SER A 97 -2.75 -14.94 9.19
CA SER A 97 -4.09 -15.27 9.66
C SER A 97 -4.62 -14.21 10.63
N GLU A 98 -5.93 -14.17 10.81
CA GLU A 98 -6.63 -13.23 11.71
C GLU A 98 -6.19 -13.34 13.18
N ASP A 99 -5.63 -14.47 13.61
CA ASP A 99 -5.09 -14.63 14.96
C ASP A 99 -3.75 -13.91 15.16
N GLY A 100 -3.16 -13.34 14.11
CA GLY A 100 -1.96 -12.52 14.14
C GLY A 100 -0.67 -13.26 14.48
N LYS A 101 -0.69 -14.59 14.63
CA LYS A 101 0.46 -15.37 15.13
C LYS A 101 1.72 -15.23 14.27
N HIS A 102 1.54 -15.10 12.95
CA HIS A 102 2.64 -15.05 11.99
C HIS A 102 3.04 -13.63 11.57
N GLY A 103 2.42 -12.58 12.11
CA GLY A 103 2.71 -11.19 11.75
C GLY A 103 2.48 -10.90 10.26
N GLY A 104 3.33 -10.08 9.63
CA GLY A 104 3.24 -9.78 8.19
C GLY A 104 2.09 -8.87 7.74
N ALA A 105 1.33 -8.31 8.69
CA ALA A 105 0.24 -7.38 8.44
C ALA A 105 0.76 -6.04 7.88
N LEU A 106 -0.04 -5.42 7.02
CA LEU A 106 0.19 -4.05 6.55
C LEU A 106 -0.26 -3.10 7.66
N GLN A 107 0.64 -2.21 8.07
CA GLN A 107 0.38 -1.19 9.07
C GLN A 107 0.31 0.17 8.39
N LEU A 108 -0.81 0.88 8.54
CA LEU A 108 -1.00 2.25 8.06
C LEU A 108 -0.97 3.19 9.25
N PHE A 109 -0.04 4.15 9.23
CA PHE A 109 0.15 5.08 10.35
C PHE A 109 -0.69 6.33 10.17
N ASP A 110 -1.39 6.76 11.23
CA ASP A 110 -2.16 8.00 11.18
C ASP A 110 -1.19 9.18 10.94
N PRO A 111 -1.38 9.99 9.89
CA PRO A 111 -0.50 11.12 9.58
C PRO A 111 -0.53 12.23 10.65
N ARG A 112 -1.53 12.24 11.54
CA ARG A 112 -1.62 13.14 12.69
C ARG A 112 -0.64 12.75 13.81
N GLY A 113 -0.01 11.57 13.72
CA GLY A 113 0.98 11.07 14.66
C GLY A 113 0.41 10.80 16.05
N CYS A 114 1.28 10.79 17.07
CA CYS A 114 0.89 10.53 18.46
C CYS A 114 0.23 11.74 19.14
N LEU A 115 0.26 12.94 18.52
CA LEU A 115 -0.23 14.20 19.10
C LEU A 115 -1.62 14.08 19.76
N PRO A 116 -2.62 13.38 19.18
CA PRO A 116 -3.94 13.25 19.80
C PRO A 116 -3.99 12.37 21.07
N ARG A 117 -2.91 11.67 21.41
CA ARG A 117 -2.86 10.63 22.47
C ARG A 117 -1.83 10.90 23.56
N MET A 118 -1.18 12.06 23.56
CA MET A 118 -0.13 12.40 24.54
C MET A 118 -0.69 12.93 25.87
N LEU A 119 0.11 12.78 26.94
CA LEU A 119 -0.09 13.27 28.33
C LEU A 119 -1.18 12.58 29.18
N ALA A 120 -2.38 12.37 28.65
CA ALA A 120 -3.51 11.85 29.44
C ALA A 120 -4.37 10.88 28.61
N PRO A 121 -4.09 9.56 28.64
CA PRO A 121 -4.73 8.58 27.74
C PRO A 121 -6.23 8.37 27.98
N TYR A 122 -6.79 8.96 29.04
CA TYR A 122 -8.21 8.96 29.37
C TYR A 122 -8.96 10.19 28.83
N LEU A 123 -8.26 11.18 28.26
CA LEU A 123 -8.87 12.34 27.60
C LEU A 123 -8.98 12.10 26.10
N ARG A 124 -10.03 12.64 25.49
CA ARG A 124 -10.22 12.68 24.03
C ARG A 124 -10.90 13.98 23.63
N TYR A 125 -10.80 14.36 22.35
CA TYR A 125 -11.55 15.48 21.80
C TYR A 125 -13.05 15.20 21.86
N ALA A 126 -13.85 16.26 22.03
CA ALA A 126 -15.32 16.15 22.02
C ALA A 126 -15.89 15.95 20.60
N MET A 127 -15.11 16.19 19.55
CA MET A 127 -15.47 15.97 18.15
C MET A 127 -15.36 14.47 17.81
N PRO A 128 -16.47 13.80 17.42
CA PRO A 128 -16.46 12.37 17.12
C PRO A 128 -15.45 11.96 16.03
N GLU A 129 -15.21 12.83 15.05
CA GLU A 129 -14.29 12.63 13.90
C GLU A 129 -12.82 12.58 14.33
N LEU A 130 -12.51 12.99 15.56
CA LEU A 130 -11.16 12.95 16.13
C LEU A 130 -10.97 11.81 17.12
N HIS A 131 -11.98 10.95 17.34
CA HIS A 131 -11.86 9.83 18.27
C HIS A 131 -10.89 8.74 17.79
N ASP A 132 -10.66 8.64 16.48
CA ASP A 132 -9.66 7.76 15.88
C ASP A 132 -8.30 8.44 15.68
N ALA A 133 -8.15 9.70 16.10
CA ALA A 133 -6.94 10.46 15.85
C ALA A 133 -5.72 9.83 16.53
N GLY A 134 -4.67 9.61 15.74
CA GLY A 134 -3.47 8.90 16.14
C GLY A 134 -3.65 7.38 16.25
N GLN A 135 -4.74 6.80 15.72
CA GLN A 135 -4.91 5.35 15.62
C GLN A 135 -4.35 4.82 14.30
N ASN A 136 -3.39 3.91 14.41
CA ASN A 136 -2.87 3.20 13.26
C ASN A 136 -3.83 2.06 12.90
N ILE A 137 -3.92 1.76 11.61
CA ILE A 137 -4.71 0.64 11.09
C ILE A 137 -3.78 -0.53 10.82
N SER A 138 -4.10 -1.71 11.34
CA SER A 138 -3.44 -2.96 10.98
C SER A 138 -4.37 -3.77 10.10
N PHE A 139 -3.94 -4.06 8.88
CA PHE A 139 -4.69 -4.83 7.90
C PHE A 139 -4.10 -6.23 7.74
N THR A 140 -4.90 -7.24 8.05
CA THR A 140 -4.57 -8.66 7.84
C THR A 140 -5.03 -9.08 6.44
N PRO A 141 -4.12 -9.29 5.48
CA PRO A 141 -4.50 -9.63 4.12
C PRO A 141 -4.95 -11.09 3.95
N SER A 142 -5.81 -11.31 2.96
CA SER A 142 -6.12 -12.60 2.34
C SER A 142 -5.62 -12.63 0.89
N ALA A 143 -5.28 -13.82 0.37
CA ALA A 143 -4.89 -13.99 -1.02
C ALA A 143 -6.01 -13.51 -1.98
N GLY A 144 -5.62 -12.81 -3.04
CA GLY A 144 -6.53 -12.19 -4.01
C GLY A 144 -7.04 -10.80 -3.61
N GLN A 145 -6.75 -10.31 -2.40
CA GLN A 145 -7.11 -8.95 -2.02
C GLN A 145 -6.13 -7.92 -2.60
N CYS A 146 -6.64 -6.73 -2.88
CA CYS A 146 -5.87 -5.55 -3.22
C CYS A 146 -6.22 -4.42 -2.26
N MET A 147 -5.21 -3.74 -1.73
CA MET A 147 -5.36 -2.53 -0.94
C MET A 147 -4.76 -1.36 -1.71
N ILE A 148 -5.47 -0.22 -1.76
CA ILE A 148 -4.93 1.06 -2.23
C ILE A 148 -5.04 2.08 -1.10
N PHE A 149 -4.04 2.95 -0.98
CA PHE A 149 -3.95 3.98 0.05
C PHE A 149 -3.13 5.18 -0.47
N PRO A 150 -3.29 6.38 0.09
CA PRO A 150 -2.56 7.55 -0.40
C PRO A 150 -1.05 7.33 -0.31
N GLY A 151 -0.28 7.63 -1.36
CA GLY A 151 1.15 7.31 -1.43
C GLY A 151 2.00 8.03 -0.38
N TRP A 152 1.53 9.18 0.11
CA TRP A 152 2.15 9.92 1.22
C TRP A 152 1.93 9.27 2.59
N LEU A 153 1.02 8.30 2.71
CA LEU A 153 0.70 7.67 3.99
C LEU A 153 1.84 6.75 4.40
N TYR A 154 2.44 7.05 5.55
CA TYR A 154 3.45 6.17 6.13
C TYR A 154 2.84 4.79 6.40
N HIS A 155 3.55 3.76 5.98
CA HIS A 155 3.13 2.39 6.18
C HIS A 155 4.35 1.48 6.39
N ALA A 156 4.12 0.34 7.03
CA ALA A 156 5.11 -0.69 7.27
C ALA A 156 4.52 -2.08 7.05
N VAL A 157 5.37 -3.08 6.94
CA VAL A 157 4.95 -4.48 7.02
C VAL A 157 5.59 -5.08 8.25
N GLY A 158 4.75 -5.56 9.18
CA GLY A 158 5.22 -6.20 10.41
C GLY A 158 6.07 -7.44 10.10
N VAL A 159 6.93 -7.83 11.03
CA VAL A 159 7.78 -9.03 10.87
C VAL A 159 6.92 -10.25 10.60
N TYR A 160 7.18 -10.93 9.50
CA TYR A 160 6.51 -12.16 9.11
C TYR A 160 7.29 -13.37 9.64
N THR A 161 6.64 -14.29 10.35
CA THR A 161 7.31 -15.44 11.02
C THR A 161 6.91 -16.81 10.47
N GLY A 162 6.03 -16.86 9.46
CA GLY A 162 5.62 -18.09 8.80
C GLY A 162 6.74 -18.74 7.97
N ALA A 163 6.64 -20.06 7.79
CA ALA A 163 7.58 -20.87 7.03
C ALA A 163 7.36 -20.77 5.51
N LYS A 164 6.12 -20.59 5.05
CA LYS A 164 5.79 -20.40 3.63
C LYS A 164 6.07 -18.95 3.20
N PRO A 165 6.54 -18.69 1.98
CA PRO A 165 6.75 -17.31 1.51
C PRO A 165 5.42 -16.55 1.42
N ARG A 166 5.46 -15.25 1.74
CA ARG A 166 4.41 -14.28 1.46
C ARG A 166 4.77 -13.54 0.17
N ILE A 167 3.88 -13.58 -0.82
CA ILE A 167 4.09 -13.03 -2.16
C ILE A 167 3.08 -11.91 -2.41
N SER A 168 3.57 -10.72 -2.74
CA SER A 168 2.73 -9.57 -3.04
C SER A 168 3.26 -8.77 -4.22
N VAL A 169 2.38 -8.08 -4.93
CA VAL A 169 2.71 -7.13 -6.00
C VAL A 169 2.36 -5.74 -5.49
N ALA A 170 3.37 -4.92 -5.24
CA ALA A 170 3.19 -3.54 -4.84
C ALA A 170 3.33 -2.62 -6.05
N PHE A 171 2.70 -1.45 -5.98
CA PHE A 171 2.62 -0.54 -7.11
C PHE A 171 2.31 0.89 -6.68
N ASN A 172 2.65 1.83 -7.56
CA ASN A 172 2.32 3.24 -7.45
C ASN A 172 1.52 3.70 -8.67
N LEU A 173 0.52 4.57 -8.45
CA LEU A 173 -0.34 5.15 -9.48
C LEU A 173 -0.32 6.67 -9.42
N ASP A 174 -0.30 7.28 -10.60
CA ASP A 174 -0.44 8.72 -10.77
C ASP A 174 -1.53 9.08 -11.78
N PRO A 175 -2.12 10.29 -11.66
CA PRO A 175 -3.11 10.73 -12.62
C PRO A 175 -2.45 10.96 -13.99
N VAL A 176 -3.14 10.61 -15.06
CA VAL A 176 -2.71 10.93 -16.42
C VAL A 176 -2.92 12.42 -16.66
N ILE A 177 -1.82 13.17 -16.67
CA ILE A 177 -1.83 14.61 -16.97
C ILE A 177 -1.85 14.79 -18.49
N ARG A 178 -3.02 15.13 -19.05
CA ARG A 178 -3.13 15.54 -20.46
C ARG A 178 -2.77 17.02 -20.57
N LYS A 179 -1.79 17.34 -21.40
CA LYS A 179 -1.45 18.73 -21.77
C LYS A 179 -2.52 19.32 -22.67
#